data_AF-A0A3N5NQ65-F1
#
_entry.id   AF-A0A3N5NQ65-F1
#
_cell.length_a   1.000
_cell.length_b   1.000
_cell.length_c   1.000
_cell.angle_alpha   90.00
_cell.angle_beta   90.00
_cell.angle_gamma   90.00
#
_symmetry.space_group_name_H-M   'P 1'
#
loop_
_entity.id
_entity.type
_entity.pdbx_description
1 polymer ?
#
loop_
_entity_poly.entity_id
_entity_poly.type
_entity_poly.pdbx_seq_one_letter_code
_entity_poly.pdbx_strand_id
1 'polypeptide(L)' 'MTTMPDLKPQPTPKTVVDEHLDALNRGDWNRLMAQYPEEVEIFLPAGIVIRGRQQVGDAFAGM' A
#
# COMPACT_ATOMS: atom_id res chain seq x y z
N MET A 1 9.51 -15.97 2.17
CA MET A 1 8.11 -15.49 2.20
C MET A 1 8.07 -14.34 3.19
N THR A 2 8.06 -13.11 2.71
CA THR A 2 8.00 -11.94 3.58
C THR A 2 6.56 -11.83 4.09
N THR A 3 6.36 -12.01 5.39
CA THR A 3 5.04 -11.88 6.01
C THR A 3 4.49 -10.47 5.77
N MET A 4 3.29 -10.36 5.21
CA MET A 4 2.63 -9.06 5.05
C MET A 4 2.34 -8.47 6.44
N PRO A 5 2.58 -7.16 6.66
CA PRO A 5 2.26 -6.51 7.93
C PRO A 5 0.75 -6.54 8.19
N ASP A 6 0.32 -6.37 9.42
CA ASP A 6 -1.11 -6.21 9.72
C ASP A 6 -1.64 -4.86 9.25
N LEU A 7 -2.94 -4.78 8.98
CA LEU A 7 -3.61 -3.52 8.67
C LEU A 7 -3.59 -2.59 9.89
N LYS A 8 -3.08 -1.37 9.72
CA LYS A 8 -2.97 -0.36 10.77
C LYS A 8 -3.96 0.79 10.50
N PRO A 9 -5.10 0.83 11.22
CA PRO A 9 -6.06 1.91 11.06
C PRO A 9 -5.48 3.24 11.57
N GLN A 10 -5.92 4.34 10.96
CA GLN A 10 -5.56 5.70 11.36
C GLN A 10 -6.80 6.45 11.84
N PRO A 11 -6.65 7.39 12.80
CA PRO A 11 -7.78 8.05 13.44
C PRO A 11 -8.53 9.02 12.52
N THR A 12 -7.89 9.51 11.45
CA THR A 12 -8.51 10.44 10.50
C THR A 12 -8.08 10.17 9.05
N PRO A 13 -8.90 10.55 8.06
CA PRO A 13 -8.50 10.46 6.65
C PRO A 13 -7.22 11.24 6.33
N LYS A 14 -7.01 12.40 6.96
CA LYS A 14 -5.78 13.17 6.80
C LYS A 14 -4.55 12.37 7.24
N THR A 15 -4.65 11.68 8.38
CA THR A 15 -3.55 10.85 8.89
C THR A 15 -3.26 9.65 7.96
N VAL A 16 -4.27 9.08 7.30
CA VAL A 16 -4.06 8.06 6.25
C VAL A 16 -3.22 8.61 5.11
N VAL A 17 -3.62 9.76 4.55
CA VAL A 17 -2.91 10.35 3.40
C VAL A 17 -1.50 10.78 3.77
N ASP A 18 -1.32 11.42 4.93
CA ASP A 18 0.00 11.85 5.41
C ASP A 18 0.95 10.64 5.59
N GLU A 19 0.47 9.55 6.18
CA GLU A 19 1.23 8.29 6.35
C GLU A 19 1.56 7.66 5.00
N HIS A 20 0.61 7.63 4.07
CA HIS A 20 0.80 7.08 2.73
C HIS A 20 1.92 7.79 1.98
N LEU A 21 1.89 9.13 1.98
CA LEU A 21 2.90 9.94 1.29
C LEU A 21 4.27 9.82 1.95
N ASP A 22 4.37 9.81 3.28
CA ASP A 22 5.65 9.65 3.97
C ASP A 22 6.25 8.26 3.74
N ALA A 23 5.44 7.20 3.82
CA ALA A 23 5.88 5.83 3.53
C ALA A 23 6.35 5.68 2.08
N LEU A 24 5.58 6.21 1.11
CA LEU A 24 5.93 6.19 -0.30
C LEU A 24 7.24 6.94 -0.59
N ASN A 25 7.39 8.16 -0.08
CA ASN A 25 8.59 8.98 -0.30
C ASN A 25 9.86 8.36 0.32
N ARG A 26 9.70 7.53 1.35
CA ARG A 26 10.81 6.80 1.99
C ARG A 26 11.05 5.41 1.40
N GLY A 27 10.20 4.95 0.48
CA GLY A 27 10.20 3.56 0.04
C GLY A 27 9.96 2.57 1.18
N ASP A 28 9.24 2.99 2.24
CA ASP A 28 8.97 2.12 3.39
C ASP A 28 7.82 1.18 3.08
N TRP A 29 8.22 0.03 2.56
CA TRP A 29 7.32 -1.00 2.07
C TRP A 29 6.38 -1.57 3.13
N ASN A 30 6.89 -1.78 4.35
CA ASN A 30 6.09 -2.31 5.45
C ASN A 30 5.00 -1.31 5.86
N ARG A 31 5.32 -0.02 5.89
CA ARG A 31 4.34 1.04 6.22
C ARG A 31 3.30 1.23 5.13
N LEU A 32 3.68 1.12 3.85
CA LEU A 32 2.75 1.14 2.73
C LEU A 32 1.75 -0.02 2.82
N MET A 33 2.26 -1.26 2.95
CA MET A 33 1.41 -2.44 2.99
C MET A 33 0.52 -2.51 4.24
N ALA A 34 0.92 -1.89 5.36
CA ALA A 34 0.10 -1.78 6.55
C ALA A 34 -1.15 -0.89 6.36
N GLN A 35 -1.28 -0.16 5.25
CA GLN A 35 -2.43 0.70 4.98
C GLN A 35 -3.47 0.08 4.06
N TYR A 36 -3.12 -1.01 3.37
CA TYR A 36 -3.98 -1.59 2.34
C TYR A 36 -4.81 -2.77 2.87
N PRO A 37 -6.15 -2.71 2.75
CA PRO A 37 -7.02 -3.85 3.04
C PRO A 37 -6.85 -4.96 2.00
N GLU A 38 -7.48 -6.13 2.23
CA GLU A 38 -7.37 -7.29 1.33
C GLU A 38 -7.83 -6.95 -0.10
N GLU A 39 -8.90 -6.18 -0.21
CA GLU A 39 -9.57 -5.75 -1.45
C GLU A 39 -9.02 -4.46 -2.08
N VAL A 40 -7.82 -3.99 -1.69
CA VAL A 40 -7.23 -2.76 -2.24
C VAL A 40 -7.15 -2.77 -3.78
N GLU A 41 -7.40 -1.61 -4.39
CA GLU A 41 -7.14 -1.36 -5.81
C GLU A 41 -6.18 -0.19 -5.97
N ILE A 42 -5.10 -0.38 -6.75
CA ILE A 42 -4.18 0.68 -7.15
C ILE A 42 -4.35 0.96 -8.64
N PHE A 43 -4.62 2.22 -8.96
CA PHE A 43 -4.78 2.71 -10.32
C PHE A 43 -3.48 3.36 -10.78
N LEU A 44 -2.87 2.77 -11.79
CA LEU A 44 -1.61 3.21 -12.39
C LEU A 44 -1.87 3.89 -13.75
N PRO A 45 -0.87 4.60 -14.31
CA PRO A 45 -0.96 5.15 -15.65
C PRO A 45 -1.36 4.11 -16.71
N ALA A 46 -1.86 4.60 -17.85
CA ALA A 46 -2.36 3.77 -18.96
C ALA A 46 -3.56 2.86 -18.62
N GLY A 47 -4.29 3.15 -17.54
CA GLY A 47 -5.50 2.40 -17.16
C GLY A 47 -5.20 1.05 -16.51
N ILE A 48 -3.96 0.84 -16.07
CA ILE A 48 -3.59 -0.36 -15.32
C ILE A 48 -4.24 -0.31 -13.94
N VAL A 49 -4.88 -1.41 -13.55
CA VAL A 49 -5.45 -1.57 -12.20
C VAL A 49 -4.87 -2.84 -11.59
N ILE A 50 -4.24 -2.68 -10.43
CA ILE A 50 -3.73 -3.81 -9.63
C ILE A 50 -4.71 -4.04 -8.50
N ARG A 51 -5.18 -5.28 -8.36
CA ARG A 51 -6.23 -5.64 -7.41
C ARG A 51 -5.73 -6.64 -6.39
N GLY A 52 -6.06 -6.38 -5.15
CA GLY A 52 -5.77 -7.26 -4.04
C GLY A 52 -4.41 -7.00 -3.43
N ARG A 53 -4.37 -7.11 -2.10
CA ARG A 53 -3.20 -6.82 -1.26
C ARG A 53 -1.94 -7.56 -1.70
N GLN A 54 -2.07 -8.83 -2.06
CA GLN A 54 -0.91 -9.62 -2.52
C GLN A 54 -0.35 -9.09 -3.84
N GLN A 55 -1.18 -8.80 -4.84
CA GLN A 55 -0.70 -8.32 -6.14
C GLN A 55 -0.10 -6.92 -6.07
N VAL A 56 -0.72 -6.03 -5.28
CA VAL A 56 -0.12 -4.73 -4.95
C VAL A 56 1.24 -4.98 -4.29
N GLY A 57 1.28 -5.95 -3.37
CA GLY A 57 2.47 -6.41 -2.70
C GLY A 57 3.62 -6.73 -3.67
N ASP A 58 3.34 -7.65 -4.58
CA ASP A 58 4.29 -8.17 -5.56
C ASP A 58 4.73 -7.09 -6.55
N ALA A 59 3.83 -6.19 -6.95
CA ALA A 59 4.11 -5.14 -7.91
C ALA A 59 5.15 -4.13 -7.41
N PHE A 60 5.11 -3.77 -6.14
CA PHE A 60 6.09 -2.86 -5.54
C PHE A 60 7.38 -3.57 -5.11
N ALA A 61 7.35 -4.87 -4.81
CA ALA A 61 8.56 -5.65 -4.51
C ALA A 61 9.42 -5.98 -5.75
N GLY A 62 8.82 -5.91 -6.95
CA GLY A 62 9.46 -6.16 -8.24
C GLY A 62 9.88 -4.91 -9.04
N MET A 63 9.66 -3.71 -8.50
CA MET A 63 10.24 -2.45 -9.00
C MET A 63 11.58 -2.16 -8.32
#